data_AF-A0A4Y7WLF6-F1
#
_entry.id   AF-A0A4Y7WLF6-F1
#
_cell.length_a   1.000
_cell.length_b   1.000
_cell.length_c   1.000
_cell.angle_alpha   90.00
_cell.angle_beta   90.00
_cell.angle_gamma   90.00
#
_symmetry.space_group_name_H-M   'P 1'
#
loop_
_entity.id
_entity.type
_entity.pdbx_description
1 polymer ?
#
loop_
_entity_poly.entity_id
_entity_poly.type
_entity_poly.pdbx_seq_one_letter_code
_entity_poly.pdbx_strand_id
1 'polypeptide(L)'
;MAKSDGRSIIERLKHRFKRIKKPAKQRSMIRKDHSKRTAMAVWSLLGSIVVLSLLTILLSVNTRSALNETNAHLSNEANEEESPSISLPAAEQYLSGFIDVFINVENTQEALEERKQTLKNYMVQSATFQDDKHSLYQLSDLKGNRILESHSLFNMIENEEETLFQYKVTFMNQVPKEKEVEIEPEDDDDEPETETVIENEETKQTLLLNIPVIAEESTFAIAGTPYFSEVYSLNGTIEIEEEQSHIDPYVGDEQSAVQEFLHSFFERYAAEPKEELAYMMKEPKSLNGAFSFEEIQDVKLIEVENGFKAEVAVMFRGKGTNIPQPAFMELEINRHEGNYYIESMDYQ
;
A
#
# COMPACT_ATOMS: atom_id res chain seq x y z
N MET A 1 38.83 32.21 103.65
CA MET A 1 39.62 31.43 102.68
C MET A 1 38.95 30.07 102.56
N ALA A 2 38.20 29.86 101.47
CA ALA A 2 37.21 28.80 101.34
C ALA A 2 37.80 27.51 100.73
N LYS A 3 37.47 26.34 101.30
CA LYS A 3 37.66 25.03 100.66
C LYS A 3 36.35 24.25 100.80
N SER A 4 35.62 24.16 99.69
CA SER A 4 34.32 23.49 99.54
C SER A 4 34.56 22.02 99.24
N ASP A 5 34.10 21.14 100.13
CA ASP A 5 34.30 19.70 100.06
C ASP A 5 33.26 19.07 99.11
N GLY A 6 33.77 18.48 98.03
CA GLY A 6 32.98 17.85 96.98
C GLY A 6 32.57 16.44 97.37
N ARG A 7 31.29 16.25 97.71
CA ARG A 7 30.61 14.96 97.57
C ARG A 7 29.36 15.14 96.73
N SER A 8 29.38 14.49 95.57
CA SER A 8 28.38 14.61 94.52
C SER A 8 26.99 14.16 94.99
N ILE A 9 26.00 14.98 94.65
CA ILE A 9 24.55 14.81 94.88
C ILE A 9 24.03 13.46 94.34
N ILE A 10 24.77 12.83 93.43
CA ILE A 10 24.45 11.56 92.77
C ILE A 10 24.49 10.37 93.75
N GLU A 11 25.36 10.38 94.76
CA GLU A 11 25.46 9.27 95.72
C GLU A 11 24.28 9.23 96.70
N ARG A 12 23.68 10.39 97.01
CA ARG A 12 22.51 10.48 97.90
C ARG A 12 21.21 10.02 97.23
N LEU A 13 21.13 10.07 95.90
CA LEU A 13 19.96 9.61 95.12
C LEU A 13 19.91 8.08 94.94
N LYS A 14 21.07 7.41 94.84
CA LYS A 14 21.13 5.96 94.61
C LYS A 14 20.60 5.11 95.78
N HIS A 15 20.65 5.60 97.01
CA HIS A 15 20.22 4.82 98.17
C HIS A 15 18.70 4.85 98.46
N ARG A 16 17.92 5.76 97.86
CA ARG A 16 16.45 5.77 98.04
C ARG A 16 15.68 4.85 97.09
N PHE A 17 16.32 4.30 96.06
CA PHE A 17 15.65 3.45 95.07
C PHE A 17 15.68 1.94 95.38
N LYS A 18 16.32 1.50 96.48
CA LYS A 18 16.43 0.07 96.83
C LYS A 18 15.27 -0.52 97.65
N ARG A 19 14.13 0.18 97.78
CA ARG A 19 12.94 -0.35 98.48
C ARG A 19 11.64 -0.01 97.75
N ILE A 20 11.49 -0.47 96.51
CA ILE A 20 10.17 -0.58 95.87
C ILE A 20 10.13 -1.92 95.14
N LYS A 21 9.43 -2.92 95.70
CA LYS A 21 9.11 -4.17 94.99
C LYS A 21 8.06 -3.84 93.93
N LYS A 22 8.47 -3.95 92.66
CA LYS A 22 7.64 -3.73 91.47
C LYS A 22 6.77 -4.99 91.23
N PRO A 23 5.43 -4.92 91.14
CA PRO A 23 4.64 -6.07 90.73
C PRO A 23 4.88 -6.39 89.25
N ALA A 24 4.81 -7.67 88.89
CA ALA A 24 5.05 -8.15 87.54
C ALA A 24 4.02 -7.55 86.56
N LYS A 25 4.50 -6.78 85.59
CA LYS A 25 3.67 -6.15 84.55
C LYS A 25 3.43 -7.18 83.44
N GLN A 26 2.19 -7.63 83.26
CA GLN A 26 1.78 -8.42 82.10
C GLN A 26 2.17 -7.67 80.81
N ARG A 27 2.85 -8.37 79.89
CA ARG A 27 3.14 -7.86 78.56
C ARG A 27 1.83 -7.81 77.78
N SER A 28 1.25 -6.62 77.62
CA SER A 28 0.25 -6.40 76.57
C SER A 28 0.97 -6.47 75.22
N MET A 29 0.64 -7.47 74.39
CA MET A 29 0.96 -7.44 72.96
C MET A 29 0.13 -6.32 72.32
N ILE A 30 0.61 -5.09 72.38
CA ILE A 30 0.07 -4.01 71.55
C ILE A 30 0.64 -4.26 70.16
N ARG A 31 -0.19 -4.83 69.26
CA ARG A 31 0.10 -4.89 67.82
C ARG A 31 0.46 -3.47 67.37
N LYS A 32 1.61 -3.30 66.72
CA LYS A 32 1.96 -2.02 66.09
C LYS A 32 0.84 -1.67 65.11
N ASP A 33 0.25 -0.50 65.31
CA ASP A 33 -0.82 -0.01 64.46
C ASP A 33 -0.25 0.34 63.08
N HIS A 34 -0.48 -0.53 62.10
CA HIS A 34 -0.08 -0.33 60.71
C HIS A 34 -1.07 0.56 59.93
N SER A 35 -2.16 1.04 60.56
CA SER A 35 -3.25 1.77 59.87
C SER A 35 -2.77 3.03 59.14
N LYS A 36 -1.77 3.74 59.68
CA LYS A 36 -1.22 4.95 59.05
C LYS A 36 -0.43 4.63 57.77
N ARG A 37 0.25 3.48 57.72
CA ARG A 37 1.00 3.03 56.55
C ARG A 37 0.08 2.50 55.46
N THR A 38 -0.96 1.76 55.85
CA THR A 38 -1.97 1.29 54.88
C THR A 38 -2.79 2.46 54.35
N ALA A 39 -3.13 3.44 55.18
CA ALA A 39 -3.78 4.67 54.72
C ALA A 39 -2.90 5.41 53.71
N MET A 40 -1.62 5.62 54.01
CA MET A 40 -0.69 6.29 53.08
C MET A 40 -0.55 5.53 51.74
N ALA A 41 -0.52 4.19 51.77
CA ALA A 41 -0.49 3.38 50.55
C ALA A 41 -1.79 3.52 49.72
N VAL A 42 -2.95 3.54 50.38
CA VAL A 42 -4.25 3.74 49.72
C VAL A 42 -4.36 5.13 49.10
N TRP A 43 -3.93 6.18 49.82
CA TRP A 43 -3.93 7.54 49.29
C TRP A 43 -2.91 7.73 48.17
N SER A 44 -1.77 7.05 48.21
CA SER A 44 -0.78 7.04 47.12
C SER A 44 -1.33 6.36 45.87
N LEU A 45 -2.04 5.24 46.02
CA LEU A 45 -2.71 4.55 44.91
C LEU A 45 -3.79 5.45 44.28
N LEU A 46 -4.59 6.11 45.11
CA LEU A 46 -5.63 7.02 44.66
C LEU A 46 -5.04 8.22 43.89
N GLY A 47 -3.94 8.79 44.39
CA GLY A 47 -3.22 9.87 43.71
C GLY A 47 -2.61 9.46 42.37
N SER A 48 -2.06 8.23 42.30
CA SER A 48 -1.51 7.69 41.05
C SER A 48 -2.57 7.56 39.94
N ILE A 49 -3.79 7.15 40.28
CA ILE A 49 -4.89 7.04 39.32
C ILE A 49 -5.23 8.42 38.75
N VAL A 50 -5.25 9.46 39.59
CA VAL A 50 -5.51 10.84 39.14
C VAL A 50 -4.39 11.32 38.21
N VAL A 51 -3.13 11.08 38.55
CA VAL A 51 -1.99 11.46 37.69
C VAL A 51 -2.03 10.73 36.35
N LEU A 52 -2.33 9.42 36.33
CA LEU A 52 -2.48 8.66 35.10
C LEU A 52 -3.64 9.17 34.24
N SER A 53 -4.76 9.56 34.85
CA SER A 53 -5.89 10.15 34.12
C SER A 53 -5.56 11.52 33.50
N LEU A 54 -4.68 12.31 34.13
CA LEU A 54 -4.23 13.57 33.54
C LEU A 54 -3.23 13.34 32.39
N LEU A 55 -2.35 12.32 32.52
CA LEU A 55 -1.42 11.94 31.46
C LEU A 55 -2.14 11.40 30.22
N THR A 56 -3.22 10.62 30.38
CA THR A 56 -4.01 10.15 29.23
C THR A 56 -4.73 11.28 28.51
N ILE A 57 -5.18 12.32 29.24
CA ILE A 57 -5.77 13.51 28.63
C ILE A 57 -4.71 14.30 27.85
N LEU A 58 -3.52 14.53 28.42
CA LEU A 58 -2.43 15.23 27.72
C LEU A 58 -1.95 14.46 26.47
N LEU A 59 -1.80 13.14 26.58
CA LEU A 59 -1.47 12.29 25.44
C LEU A 59 -2.56 12.37 24.37
N SER A 60 -3.84 12.36 24.78
CA SER A 60 -4.99 12.47 23.87
C SER A 60 -5.09 13.84 23.20
N VAL A 61 -4.75 14.93 23.89
CA VAL A 61 -4.73 16.27 23.29
C VAL A 61 -3.58 16.41 22.30
N ASN A 62 -2.39 15.86 22.60
CA ASN A 62 -1.26 15.90 21.67
C ASN A 62 -1.50 15.03 20.42
N THR A 63 -2.03 13.82 20.59
CA THR A 63 -2.44 12.99 19.43
C THR A 63 -3.59 13.62 18.66
N ARG A 64 -4.59 14.21 19.33
CA ARG A 64 -5.67 14.94 18.63
C ARG A 64 -5.15 16.17 17.90
N SER A 65 -4.13 16.88 18.40
CA SER A 65 -3.54 18.04 17.72
C SER A 65 -2.76 17.62 16.47
N ALA A 66 -1.90 16.60 16.58
CA ALA A 66 -1.18 16.06 15.43
C ALA A 66 -2.14 15.46 14.39
N LEU A 67 -3.20 14.77 14.84
CA LEU A 67 -4.28 14.26 13.99
C LEU A 67 -5.15 15.39 13.42
N ASN A 68 -5.33 16.51 14.11
CA ASN A 68 -6.11 17.65 13.63
C ASN A 68 -5.32 18.54 12.68
N GLU A 69 -3.98 18.61 12.81
CA GLU A 69 -3.11 19.26 11.81
C GLU A 69 -3.02 18.40 10.54
N THR A 70 -2.82 17.08 10.65
CA THR A 70 -2.92 16.19 9.48
C THR A 70 -4.31 16.19 8.85
N ASN A 71 -5.39 16.17 9.66
CA ASN A 71 -6.74 16.34 9.13
C ASN A 71 -6.98 17.74 8.57
N ALA A 72 -6.38 18.82 9.08
CA ALA A 72 -6.54 20.17 8.54
C ALA A 72 -5.79 20.36 7.21
N HIS A 73 -4.66 19.67 7.02
CA HIS A 73 -3.99 19.59 5.72
C HIS A 73 -4.83 18.79 4.70
N LEU A 74 -5.49 17.71 5.13
CA LEU A 74 -6.46 16.98 4.29
C LEU A 74 -7.78 17.76 4.05
N SER A 75 -8.22 18.56 5.04
CA SER A 75 -9.48 19.33 4.95
C SER A 75 -9.36 20.60 4.11
N ASN A 76 -8.13 21.13 3.92
CA ASN A 76 -7.90 22.28 3.05
C ASN A 76 -7.82 21.89 1.56
N GLU A 77 -7.63 20.61 1.25
CA GLU A 77 -7.86 20.05 -0.10
C GLU A 77 -9.33 19.61 -0.30
N ALA A 78 -10.08 19.37 0.77
CA ALA A 78 -11.49 18.94 0.74
C ALA A 78 -12.52 20.10 0.66
N ASN A 79 -12.20 21.20 -0.03
CA ASN A 79 -13.19 22.23 -0.42
C ASN A 79 -13.58 22.16 -1.91
N GLU A 80 -13.30 21.03 -2.55
CA GLU A 80 -14.06 20.58 -3.71
C GLU A 80 -15.12 19.60 -3.19
N GLU A 81 -16.36 19.73 -3.64
CA GLU A 81 -17.46 18.87 -3.21
C GLU A 81 -17.06 17.40 -3.44
N GLU A 82 -16.87 16.61 -2.36
CA GLU A 82 -16.60 15.18 -2.47
C GLU A 82 -17.81 14.51 -3.15
N SER A 83 -17.67 14.28 -4.45
CA SER A 83 -18.51 13.36 -5.21
C SER A 83 -18.46 11.99 -4.52
N PRO A 84 -19.57 11.22 -4.50
CA PRO A 84 -19.56 9.89 -3.89
C PRO A 84 -18.49 9.03 -4.56
N SER A 85 -17.44 8.69 -3.82
CA SER A 85 -16.29 7.95 -4.35
C SER A 85 -16.76 6.63 -4.94
N ILE A 86 -16.67 6.49 -6.27
CA ILE A 86 -17.03 5.26 -6.96
C ILE A 86 -16.09 4.15 -6.50
N SER A 87 -16.66 3.02 -6.07
CA SER A 87 -15.85 1.83 -5.81
C SER A 87 -15.33 1.29 -7.13
N LEU A 88 -14.06 1.58 -7.44
CA LEU A 88 -13.39 1.12 -8.66
C LEU A 88 -13.52 -0.41 -8.86
N PRO A 89 -13.28 -1.28 -7.87
CA PRO A 89 -13.46 -2.73 -8.06
C PRO A 89 -14.90 -3.12 -8.43
N ALA A 90 -15.90 -2.46 -7.84
CA ALA A 90 -17.30 -2.74 -8.14
C ALA A 90 -17.67 -2.25 -9.56
N ALA A 91 -17.17 -1.07 -9.93
CA ALA A 91 -17.33 -0.53 -11.28
C ALA A 91 -16.66 -1.43 -12.32
N GLU A 92 -15.44 -1.92 -12.08
CA GLU A 92 -14.76 -2.84 -12.98
C GLU A 92 -15.54 -4.15 -13.16
N GLN A 93 -16.05 -4.72 -12.06
CA GLN A 93 -16.88 -5.93 -12.12
C GLN A 93 -18.15 -5.71 -12.94
N TYR A 94 -18.81 -4.57 -12.75
CA TYR A 94 -20.01 -4.20 -13.52
C TYR A 94 -19.69 -4.00 -15.01
N LEU A 95 -18.64 -3.24 -15.31
CA LEU A 95 -18.25 -2.90 -16.67
C LEU A 95 -17.68 -4.07 -17.45
N SER A 96 -17.01 -5.01 -16.78
CA SER A 96 -16.56 -6.26 -17.40
C SER A 96 -17.71 -6.99 -18.11
N GLY A 97 -18.83 -7.20 -17.42
CA GLY A 97 -20.00 -7.85 -18.01
C GLY A 97 -20.64 -7.03 -19.14
N PHE A 98 -20.63 -5.70 -19.03
CA PHE A 98 -21.10 -4.83 -20.11
C PHE A 98 -20.22 -4.94 -21.36
N ILE A 99 -18.90 -4.88 -21.19
CA ILE A 99 -17.92 -4.92 -22.29
C ILE A 99 -18.02 -6.23 -23.05
N ASP A 100 -18.17 -7.35 -22.34
CA ASP A 100 -18.40 -8.67 -22.94
C ASP A 100 -19.61 -8.65 -23.89
N VAL A 101 -20.73 -8.10 -23.45
CA VAL A 101 -21.96 -8.03 -24.26
C VAL A 101 -21.86 -6.99 -25.38
N PHE A 102 -21.22 -5.85 -25.12
CA PHE A 102 -21.13 -4.76 -26.07
C PHE A 102 -20.17 -5.06 -27.22
N ILE A 103 -19.01 -5.64 -26.93
CA ILE A 103 -17.98 -5.93 -27.95
C ILE A 103 -18.30 -7.20 -28.73
N ASN A 104 -18.79 -8.25 -28.08
CA ASN A 104 -19.16 -9.46 -28.81
C ASN A 104 -20.40 -9.20 -29.68
N VAL A 105 -20.30 -9.58 -30.96
CA VAL A 105 -21.40 -9.49 -31.92
C VAL A 105 -21.43 -10.79 -32.71
N GLU A 106 -22.47 -11.58 -32.52
CA GLU A 106 -22.73 -12.76 -33.32
C GLU A 106 -23.81 -12.44 -34.36
N ASN A 107 -23.58 -12.81 -35.61
CA ASN A 107 -24.48 -12.54 -36.72
C ASN A 107 -25.63 -13.55 -36.81
N THR A 108 -26.34 -13.74 -35.71
CA THR A 108 -27.54 -14.58 -35.63
C THR A 108 -28.68 -13.78 -34.97
N GLN A 109 -29.90 -13.93 -35.47
CA GLN A 109 -31.04 -13.14 -34.98
C GLN A 109 -31.29 -13.34 -33.48
N GLU A 110 -31.11 -14.57 -32.98
CA GLU A 110 -31.27 -14.91 -31.57
C GLU A 110 -30.24 -14.19 -30.69
N ALA A 111 -28.95 -14.28 -31.04
CA ALA A 111 -27.90 -13.60 -30.29
C ALA A 111 -28.04 -12.07 -30.34
N LEU A 112 -28.48 -11.51 -31.47
CA LEU A 112 -28.71 -10.06 -31.59
C LEU A 112 -29.84 -9.57 -30.68
N GLU A 113 -30.94 -10.31 -30.57
CA GLU A 113 -32.02 -9.97 -29.64
C GLU A 113 -31.61 -10.15 -28.18
N GLU A 114 -30.90 -11.24 -27.83
CA GLU A 114 -30.36 -11.44 -26.48
C GLU A 114 -29.41 -10.31 -26.08
N ARG A 115 -28.48 -9.97 -26.98
CA ARG A 115 -27.53 -8.86 -26.81
C ARG A 115 -28.28 -7.55 -26.55
N LYS A 116 -29.29 -7.24 -27.37
CA LYS A 116 -30.11 -6.03 -27.22
C LYS A 116 -30.78 -5.97 -25.84
N GLN A 117 -31.45 -7.04 -25.40
CA GLN A 117 -32.11 -7.05 -24.09
C GLN A 117 -31.10 -6.92 -22.94
N THR A 118 -29.95 -7.59 -23.07
CA THR A 118 -28.91 -7.54 -22.06
C THR A 118 -28.30 -6.14 -21.95
N LEU A 119 -28.00 -5.48 -23.08
CA LEU A 119 -27.50 -4.10 -23.07
C LEU A 119 -28.48 -3.12 -22.45
N LYS A 120 -29.79 -3.27 -22.68
CA LYS A 120 -30.82 -2.41 -22.06
C LYS A 120 -30.79 -2.42 -20.54
N ASN A 121 -30.40 -3.55 -19.93
CA ASN A 121 -30.28 -3.69 -18.48
C ASN A 121 -29.07 -2.94 -17.89
N TYR A 122 -28.03 -2.69 -18.71
CA TYR A 122 -26.87 -1.91 -18.32
C TYR A 122 -27.08 -0.40 -18.51
N MET A 123 -28.02 0.01 -19.37
CA MET A 123 -28.27 1.44 -19.60
C MET A 123 -29.13 2.05 -18.50
N VAL A 124 -29.01 3.36 -18.34
CA VAL A 124 -29.94 4.14 -17.52
C VAL A 124 -31.39 3.93 -18.00
N GLN A 125 -32.33 3.86 -17.05
CA GLN A 125 -33.75 3.62 -17.29
C GLN A 125 -34.45 4.87 -17.83
N SER A 126 -34.09 5.29 -19.05
CA SER A 126 -34.66 6.45 -19.74
C SER A 126 -35.48 6.04 -20.97
N ALA A 127 -36.43 6.87 -21.38
CA ALA A 127 -37.23 6.62 -22.58
C ALA A 127 -36.36 6.43 -23.84
N THR A 128 -35.20 7.09 -23.89
CA THR A 128 -34.24 7.00 -25.00
C THR A 128 -33.58 5.62 -25.07
N PHE A 129 -33.04 5.11 -23.95
CA PHE A 129 -32.32 3.84 -23.93
C PHE A 129 -33.26 2.63 -23.79
N GLN A 130 -34.50 2.83 -23.36
CA GLN A 130 -35.50 1.76 -23.35
C GLN A 130 -36.24 1.61 -24.69
N ASP A 131 -36.02 2.51 -25.66
CA ASP A 131 -36.56 2.37 -27.02
C ASP A 131 -35.86 1.23 -27.78
N ASP A 132 -36.65 0.30 -28.32
CA ASP A 132 -36.16 -0.78 -29.19
C ASP A 132 -35.49 -0.27 -30.47
N LYS A 133 -35.81 0.95 -30.92
CA LYS A 133 -35.30 1.57 -32.15
C LYS A 133 -34.00 2.35 -31.93
N HIS A 134 -33.49 2.41 -30.71
CA HIS A 134 -32.25 3.12 -30.43
C HIS A 134 -31.08 2.53 -31.23
N SER A 135 -30.24 3.38 -31.84
CA SER A 135 -29.17 2.99 -32.75
C SER A 135 -28.16 2.01 -32.14
N LEU A 136 -27.93 2.10 -30.82
CA LEU A 136 -27.11 1.18 -30.03
C LEU A 136 -27.49 -0.31 -30.21
N TYR A 137 -28.77 -0.58 -30.45
CA TYR A 137 -29.32 -1.93 -30.56
C TYR A 137 -29.60 -2.37 -31.99
N GLN A 138 -29.52 -1.45 -32.94
CA GLN A 138 -29.88 -1.67 -34.34
C GLN A 138 -28.63 -2.06 -35.13
N LEU A 139 -28.36 -3.37 -35.18
CA LEU A 139 -27.33 -3.95 -36.02
C LEU A 139 -27.99 -4.61 -37.23
N SER A 140 -27.77 -4.04 -38.41
CA SER A 140 -28.26 -4.57 -39.69
C SER A 140 -27.11 -4.73 -40.68
N ASP A 141 -27.30 -5.59 -41.67
CA ASP A 141 -26.34 -5.85 -42.76
C ASP A 141 -24.95 -6.34 -42.28
N LEU A 142 -24.93 -7.07 -41.16
CA LEU A 142 -23.71 -7.68 -40.63
C LEU A 142 -23.16 -8.71 -41.61
N LYS A 143 -21.85 -8.65 -41.85
CA LYS A 143 -21.12 -9.55 -42.75
C LYS A 143 -20.27 -10.57 -42.01
N GLY A 144 -20.39 -10.66 -40.69
CA GLY A 144 -19.51 -11.47 -39.87
C GLY A 144 -19.71 -11.23 -38.38
N ASN A 145 -18.85 -11.85 -37.59
CA ASN A 145 -18.88 -11.81 -36.13
C ASN A 145 -17.78 -10.90 -35.58
N ARG A 146 -17.93 -10.47 -34.33
CA ARG A 146 -16.89 -9.84 -33.52
C ARG A 146 -16.72 -10.59 -32.23
N ILE A 147 -15.48 -10.94 -31.90
CA ILE A 147 -15.11 -11.67 -30.70
C ILE A 147 -14.17 -10.81 -29.87
N LEU A 148 -14.52 -10.58 -28.61
CA LEU A 148 -13.65 -9.93 -27.63
C LEU A 148 -12.52 -10.89 -27.23
N GLU A 149 -11.28 -10.43 -27.31
CA GLU A 149 -10.12 -11.22 -26.86
C GLU A 149 -9.64 -10.80 -25.47
N SER A 150 -9.62 -9.49 -25.20
CA SER A 150 -9.19 -8.94 -23.92
C SER A 150 -9.69 -7.52 -23.71
N HIS A 151 -9.83 -7.14 -22.45
CA HIS A 151 -10.02 -5.77 -22.04
C HIS A 151 -9.27 -5.48 -20.74
N SER A 152 -8.84 -4.24 -20.56
CA SER A 152 -8.24 -3.77 -19.31
C SER A 152 -8.61 -2.30 -19.10
N LEU A 153 -8.83 -1.90 -17.85
CA LEU A 153 -9.00 -0.48 -17.54
C LEU A 153 -7.73 0.27 -17.97
N PHE A 154 -7.91 1.36 -18.71
CA PHE A 154 -6.84 2.18 -19.25
C PHE A 154 -6.74 3.52 -18.52
N ASN A 155 -7.89 4.16 -18.28
CA ASN A 155 -7.97 5.43 -17.57
C ASN A 155 -9.40 5.65 -17.03
N MET A 156 -9.53 6.56 -16.06
CA MET A 156 -10.80 7.02 -15.52
C MET A 156 -10.80 8.55 -15.49
N ILE A 157 -11.86 9.17 -16.00
CA ILE A 157 -12.03 10.62 -15.98
C ILE A 157 -13.35 10.92 -15.26
N GLU A 158 -13.27 11.57 -14.12
CA GLU A 158 -14.44 11.98 -13.34
C GLU A 158 -14.84 13.40 -13.70
N ASN A 159 -16.13 13.60 -13.98
CA ASN A 159 -16.75 14.91 -14.16
C ASN A 159 -17.93 15.04 -13.17
N GLU A 160 -18.50 16.25 -13.02
CA GLU A 160 -19.61 16.51 -12.08
C GLU A 160 -20.86 15.63 -12.32
N GLU A 161 -21.13 15.26 -13.58
CA GLU A 161 -22.36 14.53 -13.96
C GLU A 161 -22.16 13.01 -14.11
N GLU A 162 -20.98 12.57 -14.55
CA GLU A 162 -20.68 11.17 -14.87
C GLU A 162 -19.18 10.89 -14.81
N THR A 163 -18.85 9.61 -14.66
CA THR A 163 -17.48 9.11 -14.75
C THR A 163 -17.28 8.39 -16.08
N LEU A 164 -16.29 8.82 -16.86
CA LEU A 164 -15.90 8.20 -18.12
C LEU A 164 -14.82 7.14 -17.86
N PHE A 165 -15.20 5.87 -17.99
CA PHE A 165 -14.27 4.74 -17.93
C PHE A 165 -13.72 4.46 -19.32
N GLN A 166 -12.39 4.47 -19.46
CA GLN A 166 -11.73 4.14 -20.72
C GLN A 166 -11.11 2.75 -20.59
N TYR A 167 -11.59 1.78 -21.37
CA TYR A 167 -11.04 0.43 -21.43
C TYR A 167 -10.25 0.25 -22.71
N LYS A 168 -9.01 -0.25 -22.61
CA LYS A 168 -8.30 -0.76 -23.77
C LYS A 168 -8.88 -2.13 -24.11
N VAL A 169 -9.54 -2.22 -25.24
CA VAL A 169 -10.18 -3.46 -25.72
C VAL A 169 -9.47 -3.97 -26.96
N THR A 170 -9.29 -5.29 -27.04
CA THR A 170 -8.80 -5.98 -28.23
C THR A 170 -9.85 -6.98 -28.68
N PHE A 171 -10.22 -6.92 -29.95
CA PHE A 171 -11.23 -7.79 -30.53
C PHE A 171 -10.85 -8.21 -31.95
N MET A 172 -11.47 -9.31 -32.39
CA MET A 172 -11.28 -9.90 -33.69
C MET A 172 -12.60 -9.88 -34.46
N ASN A 173 -12.60 -9.28 -35.65
CA ASN A 173 -13.71 -9.42 -36.59
C ASN A 173 -13.45 -10.64 -37.47
N GLN A 174 -14.45 -11.51 -37.62
CA GLN A 174 -14.41 -12.70 -38.45
C GLN A 174 -15.45 -12.59 -39.56
N VAL A 175 -15.02 -12.54 -40.81
CA VAL A 175 -15.90 -12.46 -41.98
C VAL A 175 -15.81 -13.77 -42.76
N PRO A 176 -16.89 -14.58 -42.86
CA PRO A 176 -16.87 -15.79 -43.66
C PRO A 176 -16.65 -15.46 -45.15
N LYS A 177 -15.73 -16.20 -45.77
CA LYS A 177 -15.43 -16.17 -47.19
C LYS A 177 -15.54 -17.58 -47.76
N GLU A 178 -16.22 -17.69 -48.89
CA GLU A 178 -16.25 -18.92 -49.67
C GLU A 178 -14.92 -19.09 -50.41
N LYS A 179 -14.35 -20.29 -50.32
CA LYS A 179 -13.11 -20.67 -50.99
C LYS A 179 -13.30 -22.05 -51.62
N GLU A 180 -13.03 -22.15 -52.91
CA GLU A 180 -13.01 -23.43 -53.60
C GLU A 180 -11.70 -24.15 -53.28
N VAL A 181 -11.79 -25.39 -52.81
CA VAL A 181 -10.66 -26.25 -52.50
C VAL A 181 -10.79 -27.51 -53.36
N GLU A 182 -9.72 -27.89 -54.03
CA GLU A 182 -9.65 -29.16 -54.77
C GLU A 182 -9.52 -30.32 -53.78
N ILE A 183 -10.36 -31.34 -53.96
CA ILE A 183 -10.34 -32.57 -53.21
C ILE A 183 -9.62 -33.62 -54.07
N GLU A 184 -8.75 -34.43 -53.44
CA GLU A 184 -8.13 -35.56 -54.14
C GLU A 184 -9.22 -36.57 -54.53
N PRO A 185 -9.28 -36.99 -55.81
CA PRO A 185 -10.27 -37.97 -56.26
C PRO A 185 -10.04 -39.34 -55.59
N GLU A 186 -11.11 -40.11 -55.38
CA GLU A 186 -11.03 -41.43 -54.75
C GLU A 186 -10.31 -42.47 -55.64
N ASP A 187 -10.28 -42.26 -56.96
CA ASP A 187 -9.57 -43.07 -57.96
C ASP A 187 -8.61 -42.18 -58.80
N ASP A 188 -7.41 -42.69 -59.11
CA ASP A 188 -6.36 -41.99 -59.88
C ASP A 188 -6.78 -41.58 -61.33
N ASP A 189 -7.89 -42.12 -61.84
CA ASP A 189 -8.43 -41.86 -63.19
C ASP A 189 -9.54 -40.79 -63.21
N ASP A 190 -10.01 -40.28 -62.06
CA ASP A 190 -11.08 -39.28 -61.96
C ASP A 190 -10.55 -37.83 -61.96
N GLU A 191 -11.36 -36.90 -62.46
CA GLU A 191 -11.04 -35.46 -62.40
C GLU A 191 -11.16 -34.94 -60.95
N PRO A 192 -10.30 -34.01 -60.50
CA PRO A 192 -10.38 -33.45 -59.16
C PRO A 192 -11.72 -32.73 -58.96
N GLU A 193 -12.43 -33.05 -57.88
CA GLU A 193 -13.64 -32.36 -57.47
C GLU A 193 -13.29 -31.07 -56.71
N THR A 194 -14.10 -30.02 -56.86
CA THR A 194 -13.97 -28.80 -56.04
C THR A 194 -15.07 -28.74 -54.98
N GLU A 195 -14.67 -28.59 -53.72
CA GLU A 195 -15.58 -28.31 -52.61
C GLU A 195 -15.49 -26.85 -52.19
N THR A 196 -16.64 -26.20 -52.00
CA THR A 196 -16.69 -24.85 -51.42
C THR A 196 -16.60 -24.94 -49.91
N VAL A 197 -15.47 -24.49 -49.35
CA VAL A 197 -15.25 -24.40 -47.90
C VAL A 197 -15.44 -22.95 -47.45
N ILE A 198 -16.07 -22.76 -46.29
CA ILE A 198 -16.18 -21.44 -45.65
C ILE A 198 -14.95 -21.24 -44.75
N GLU A 199 -14.11 -20.26 -45.09
CA GLU A 199 -12.96 -19.83 -44.29
C GLU A 199 -13.24 -18.43 -43.73
N ASN A 200 -12.93 -18.18 -42.46
CA ASN A 200 -13.10 -16.85 -41.86
C ASN A 200 -11.86 -15.99 -42.13
N GLU A 201 -12.06 -14.83 -42.76
CA GLU A 201 -11.06 -13.76 -42.76
C GLU A 201 -11.09 -13.04 -41.41
N GLU A 202 -9.95 -13.04 -40.73
CA GLU A 202 -9.83 -12.46 -39.38
C GLU A 202 -9.08 -11.13 -39.42
N THR A 203 -9.65 -10.11 -38.78
CA THR A 203 -8.99 -8.81 -38.60
C THR A 203 -9.03 -8.42 -37.13
N LYS A 204 -7.84 -8.28 -36.55
CA LYS A 204 -7.65 -7.89 -35.15
C LYS A 204 -7.50 -6.38 -35.00
N GLN A 205 -8.17 -5.81 -34.00
CA GLN A 205 -8.13 -4.39 -33.69
C GLN A 205 -7.96 -4.16 -32.19
N THR A 206 -7.24 -3.10 -31.82
CA THR A 206 -7.10 -2.64 -30.43
C THR A 206 -7.43 -1.16 -30.37
N LEU A 207 -8.40 -0.79 -29.53
CA LEU A 207 -8.91 0.58 -29.38
C LEU A 207 -9.22 0.88 -27.91
N LEU A 208 -9.45 2.14 -27.58
CA LEU A 208 -10.10 2.52 -26.33
C LEU A 208 -11.62 2.50 -26.52
N LEU A 209 -12.33 1.85 -25.61
CA LEU A 209 -13.77 1.93 -25.45
C LEU A 209 -14.07 2.90 -24.31
N ASN A 210 -14.74 4.01 -24.61
CA ASN A 210 -15.12 5.03 -23.67
C ASN A 210 -16.55 4.77 -23.20
N ILE A 211 -16.75 4.54 -21.90
CA ILE A 211 -18.03 4.16 -21.31
C ILE A 211 -18.42 5.21 -20.26
N PRO A 212 -19.42 6.06 -20.54
CA PRO A 212 -19.95 7.02 -19.57
C PRO A 212 -20.84 6.31 -18.54
N VAL A 213 -20.52 6.47 -17.26
CA VAL A 213 -21.16 5.76 -16.14
C VAL A 213 -21.64 6.76 -15.09
N ILE A 214 -22.86 6.57 -14.63
CA ILE A 214 -23.37 7.18 -13.40
C ILE A 214 -23.43 6.13 -12.29
N ALA A 215 -23.17 6.57 -11.07
CA ALA A 215 -23.24 5.73 -9.88
C ALA A 215 -24.14 6.37 -8.84
N GLU A 216 -25.05 5.56 -8.29
CA GLU A 216 -25.88 5.93 -7.13
C GLU A 216 -25.66 4.87 -6.04
N GLU A 217 -25.06 5.30 -4.91
CA GLU A 217 -24.65 4.42 -3.81
C GLU A 217 -23.73 3.27 -4.27
N SER A 218 -24.28 2.07 -4.43
CA SER A 218 -23.57 0.86 -4.88
C SER A 218 -24.08 0.34 -6.22
N THR A 219 -24.82 1.16 -6.97
CA THR A 219 -25.46 0.78 -8.24
C THR A 219 -24.87 1.60 -9.37
N PHE A 220 -24.66 0.95 -10.52
CA PHE A 220 -24.07 1.56 -11.71
C PHE A 220 -25.08 1.51 -12.87
N ALA A 221 -25.06 2.55 -13.70
CA ALA A 221 -25.77 2.56 -14.96
C ALA A 221 -24.95 3.29 -16.02
N ILE A 222 -25.06 2.86 -17.28
CA ILE A 222 -24.42 3.52 -18.41
C ILE A 222 -25.31 4.68 -18.86
N ALA A 223 -24.77 5.89 -18.78
CA ALA A 223 -25.51 7.13 -19.00
C ALA A 223 -25.56 7.54 -20.47
N GLY A 224 -24.63 7.03 -21.28
CA GLY A 224 -24.44 7.44 -22.67
C GLY A 224 -24.04 6.27 -23.59
N THR A 225 -24.11 6.49 -24.90
CA THR A 225 -23.66 5.46 -25.87
C THR A 225 -22.13 5.37 -25.85
N PRO A 226 -21.54 4.19 -25.61
CA PRO A 226 -20.09 4.04 -25.65
C PRO A 226 -19.54 4.30 -27.05
N TYR A 227 -18.30 4.77 -27.12
CA TYR A 227 -17.63 5.09 -28.38
C TYR A 227 -16.16 4.69 -28.35
N PHE A 228 -15.60 4.42 -29.53
CA PHE A 228 -14.19 4.06 -29.67
C PHE A 228 -13.31 5.29 -29.91
N SER A 229 -12.08 5.23 -29.40
CA SER A 229 -11.01 6.17 -29.73
C SER A 229 -9.67 5.44 -29.86
N GLU A 230 -8.65 6.12 -30.37
CA GLU A 230 -7.29 5.58 -30.45
C GLU A 230 -6.66 5.45 -29.06
N VAL A 231 -5.74 4.49 -28.91
CA VAL A 231 -4.97 4.31 -27.67
C VAL A 231 -3.81 5.31 -27.66
N TYR A 232 -3.81 6.22 -26.68
CA TYR A 232 -2.74 7.21 -26.51
C TYR A 232 -1.66 6.73 -25.51
N SER A 233 -0.53 7.44 -25.47
CA SER A 233 0.55 7.16 -24.52
C SER A 233 0.28 7.83 -23.18
N LEU A 234 0.40 7.09 -22.08
CA LEU A 234 0.42 7.65 -20.73
C LEU A 234 1.81 8.17 -20.32
N ASN A 235 2.84 7.91 -21.13
CA ASN A 235 4.16 8.46 -20.88
C ASN A 235 4.13 9.98 -21.11
N GLY A 236 4.54 10.73 -20.09
CA GLY A 236 4.75 12.17 -20.15
C GLY A 236 6.09 12.57 -19.54
N THR A 237 6.50 13.80 -19.76
CA THR A 237 7.65 14.40 -19.07
C THR A 237 7.12 15.11 -17.84
N ILE A 238 7.55 14.68 -16.66
CA ILE A 238 7.30 15.38 -15.40
C ILE A 238 8.64 16.02 -15.00
N GLU A 239 8.71 17.34 -15.02
CA GLU A 239 9.85 18.07 -14.49
C GLU A 239 9.66 18.19 -12.97
N ILE A 240 10.58 17.62 -12.22
CA ILE A 240 10.64 17.77 -10.77
C ILE A 240 11.75 18.78 -10.49
N GLU A 241 11.42 19.87 -9.81
CA GLU A 241 12.44 20.75 -9.24
C GLU A 241 13.09 20.01 -8.06
N GLU A 242 14.26 19.43 -8.29
CA GLU A 242 15.06 18.87 -7.21
C GLU A 242 15.52 20.01 -6.30
N GLU A 243 14.90 20.15 -5.11
CA GLU A 243 15.51 20.89 -4.02
C GLU A 243 16.81 20.17 -3.64
N GLN A 244 17.93 20.64 -4.18
CA GLN A 244 19.24 20.15 -3.78
C GLN A 244 19.38 20.40 -2.27
N SER A 245 19.28 19.32 -1.50
CA SER A 245 19.63 19.32 -0.08
C SER A 245 21.03 19.93 0.07
N HIS A 246 21.10 21.14 0.65
CA HIS A 246 22.35 21.86 0.96
C HIS A 246 23.18 21.19 2.07
N ILE A 247 22.91 19.93 2.38
CA ILE A 247 23.63 19.18 3.40
C ILE A 247 24.89 18.61 2.73
N ASP A 248 26.04 19.13 3.15
CA ASP A 248 27.33 18.64 2.72
C ASP A 248 27.48 17.14 3.05
N PRO A 249 27.99 16.31 2.13
CA PRO A 249 28.25 14.91 2.41
C PRO A 249 29.21 14.74 3.60
N TYR A 250 28.96 13.73 4.42
CA TYR A 250 29.83 13.33 5.52
C TYR A 250 31.17 12.78 4.96
N VAL A 251 32.29 13.35 5.43
CA VAL A 251 33.67 12.94 5.08
C VAL A 251 34.49 12.74 6.36
N GLY A 252 33.96 11.94 7.30
CA GLY A 252 34.64 11.61 8.56
C GLY A 252 35.24 10.20 8.60
N ASP A 253 35.88 9.86 9.72
CA ASP A 253 36.69 8.64 9.86
C ASP A 253 35.90 7.32 9.73
N GLU A 254 34.57 7.36 9.94
CA GLU A 254 33.69 6.19 9.81
C GLU A 254 33.29 5.87 8.36
N GLN A 255 33.57 6.77 7.41
CA GLN A 255 33.10 6.64 6.02
C GLN A 255 33.49 5.30 5.38
N SER A 256 34.76 4.89 5.51
CA SER A 256 35.22 3.62 4.94
C SER A 256 34.52 2.41 5.56
N ALA A 257 34.26 2.44 6.86
CA ALA A 257 33.58 1.35 7.55
C ALA A 257 32.10 1.23 7.12
N VAL A 258 31.42 2.37 6.90
CA VAL A 258 30.05 2.38 6.38
C VAL A 258 30.02 1.85 4.94
N GLN A 259 30.97 2.24 4.09
CA GLN A 259 31.05 1.74 2.71
C GLN A 259 31.32 0.22 2.64
N GLU A 260 32.20 -0.31 3.49
CA GLU A 260 32.44 -1.76 3.60
C GLU A 260 31.20 -2.52 4.08
N PHE A 261 30.47 -1.95 5.04
CA PHE A 261 29.18 -2.48 5.46
C PHE A 261 28.17 -2.50 4.31
N LEU A 262 28.02 -1.40 3.57
CA LEU A 262 27.12 -1.30 2.43
C LEU A 262 27.46 -2.33 1.34
N HIS A 263 28.74 -2.51 1.03
CA HIS A 263 29.18 -3.52 0.08
C HIS A 263 28.77 -4.93 0.53
N SER A 264 29.07 -5.28 1.79
CA SER A 264 28.71 -6.58 2.36
C SER A 264 27.19 -6.75 2.42
N PHE A 265 26.45 -5.69 2.74
CA PHE A 265 25.01 -5.69 2.74
C PHE A 265 24.45 -5.97 1.35
N PHE A 266 24.92 -5.30 0.29
CA PHE A 266 24.38 -5.47 -1.05
C PHE A 266 24.76 -6.81 -1.69
N GLU A 267 25.95 -7.34 -1.42
CA GLU A 267 26.27 -8.75 -1.73
C GLU A 267 25.25 -9.69 -1.07
N ARG A 268 25.00 -9.42 0.23
CA ARG A 268 24.00 -10.04 1.10
C ARG A 268 22.62 -10.11 0.46
N TYR A 269 22.13 -8.91 0.22
CA TYR A 269 20.83 -8.54 -0.29
C TYR A 269 20.52 -9.15 -1.65
N ALA A 270 21.52 -9.22 -2.53
CA ALA A 270 21.36 -9.81 -3.85
C ALA A 270 21.26 -11.35 -3.79
N ALA A 271 22.11 -11.98 -2.96
CA ALA A 271 22.39 -13.42 -3.04
C ALA A 271 21.62 -14.29 -2.04
N GLU A 272 21.40 -13.82 -0.82
CA GLU A 272 20.93 -14.64 0.31
C GLU A 272 19.42 -14.48 0.57
N PRO A 273 18.72 -15.49 1.11
CA PRO A 273 17.32 -15.34 1.46
C PRO A 273 17.12 -14.33 2.61
N LYS A 274 15.92 -13.73 2.71
CA LYS A 274 15.66 -12.63 3.66
C LYS A 274 15.91 -12.99 5.13
N GLU A 275 15.75 -14.26 5.49
CA GLU A 275 15.98 -14.75 6.85
C GLU A 275 17.42 -14.50 7.32
N GLU A 276 18.38 -14.57 6.41
CA GLU A 276 19.81 -14.33 6.68
C GLU A 276 20.15 -12.85 6.83
N LEU A 277 19.24 -11.93 6.48
CA LEU A 277 19.44 -10.48 6.57
C LEU A 277 18.87 -9.87 7.85
N ALA A 278 18.21 -10.67 8.71
CA ALA A 278 17.62 -10.21 9.97
C ALA A 278 18.60 -9.51 10.92
N TYR A 279 19.89 -9.85 10.82
CA TYR A 279 20.94 -9.21 11.62
C TYR A 279 21.56 -7.96 10.99
N MET A 280 21.21 -7.64 9.74
CA MET A 280 21.71 -6.46 9.03
C MET A 280 20.63 -5.41 8.79
N MET A 281 19.34 -5.78 8.82
CA MET A 281 18.26 -4.82 8.66
C MET A 281 17.02 -5.15 9.50
N LYS A 282 16.29 -4.11 9.90
CA LYS A 282 15.09 -4.19 10.74
C LYS A 282 13.95 -4.96 10.10
N GLU A 283 13.71 -4.70 8.81
CA GLU A 283 12.66 -5.34 8.02
C GLU A 283 13.29 -6.10 6.84
N PRO A 284 13.67 -7.38 7.01
CA PRO A 284 14.44 -8.10 6.01
C PRO A 284 13.75 -8.22 4.65
N LYS A 285 14.38 -7.62 3.64
CA LYS A 285 14.06 -7.73 2.21
C LYS A 285 15.28 -8.31 1.49
N SER A 286 15.06 -9.05 0.41
CA SER A 286 16.12 -9.68 -0.37
C SER A 286 15.69 -9.90 -1.82
N LEU A 287 16.65 -9.91 -2.76
CA LEU A 287 16.46 -10.36 -4.14
C LEU A 287 16.54 -11.89 -4.29
N ASN A 288 16.77 -12.60 -3.18
CA ASN A 288 16.69 -14.05 -3.02
C ASN A 288 17.51 -14.83 -4.07
N GLY A 289 18.70 -14.33 -4.40
CA GLY A 289 19.61 -14.97 -5.34
C GLY A 289 19.25 -14.83 -6.82
N ALA A 290 18.23 -14.02 -7.17
CA ALA A 290 17.88 -13.74 -8.56
C ALA A 290 18.89 -12.82 -9.26
N PHE A 291 19.67 -12.07 -8.48
CA PHE A 291 20.69 -11.14 -8.96
C PHE A 291 22.03 -11.40 -8.25
N SER A 292 23.10 -10.90 -8.85
CA SER A 292 24.41 -10.75 -8.19
C SER A 292 24.73 -9.28 -8.03
N PHE A 293 25.29 -8.92 -6.89
CA PHE A 293 25.92 -7.62 -6.69
C PHE A 293 27.12 -7.46 -7.62
N GLU A 294 27.23 -6.31 -8.28
CA GLU A 294 28.39 -5.95 -9.11
C GLU A 294 29.24 -4.90 -8.41
N GLU A 295 28.69 -3.71 -8.16
CA GLU A 295 29.40 -2.61 -7.51
C GLU A 295 28.44 -1.56 -6.94
N ILE A 296 28.95 -0.74 -6.02
CA ILE A 296 28.35 0.55 -5.66
C ILE A 296 28.95 1.61 -6.58
N GLN A 297 28.10 2.28 -7.36
CA GLN A 297 28.52 3.29 -8.34
C GLN A 297 28.69 4.67 -7.72
N ASP A 298 27.79 5.03 -6.80
CA ASP A 298 27.86 6.29 -6.06
C ASP A 298 27.28 6.12 -4.65
N VAL A 299 27.80 6.88 -3.70
CA VAL A 299 27.32 6.91 -2.32
C VAL A 299 27.50 8.30 -1.72
N LYS A 300 26.39 8.90 -1.30
CA LYS A 300 26.38 10.12 -0.49
C LYS A 300 25.92 9.77 0.92
N LEU A 301 26.81 9.98 1.88
CA LEU A 301 26.49 9.80 3.30
C LEU A 301 26.15 11.15 3.93
N ILE A 302 25.14 11.18 4.78
CA ILE A 302 24.74 12.31 5.60
C ILE A 302 24.73 11.83 7.04
N GLU A 303 25.49 12.47 7.93
CA GLU A 303 25.47 12.12 9.35
C GLU A 303 24.16 12.59 10.00
N VAL A 304 23.54 11.70 10.75
CA VAL A 304 22.32 11.95 11.53
C VAL A 304 22.54 11.50 12.99
N GLU A 305 21.65 11.90 13.90
CA GLU A 305 21.83 11.75 15.35
C GLU A 305 22.30 10.35 15.80
N ASN A 306 21.77 9.28 15.18
CA ASN A 306 22.04 7.89 15.57
C ASN A 306 22.82 7.08 14.52
N GLY A 307 23.37 7.72 13.50
CA GLY A 307 24.00 7.02 12.39
C GLY A 307 24.15 7.84 11.12
N PHE A 308 23.77 7.25 9.99
CA PHE A 308 23.92 7.84 8.67
C PHE A 308 22.65 7.66 7.84
N LYS A 309 22.31 8.67 7.05
CA LYS A 309 21.47 8.49 5.87
C LYS A 309 22.39 8.30 4.67
N ALA A 310 22.17 7.26 3.87
CA ALA A 310 22.96 6.99 2.67
C ALA A 310 22.07 7.00 1.43
N GLU A 311 22.38 7.86 0.47
CA GLU A 311 21.84 7.81 -0.88
C GLU A 311 22.85 7.01 -1.72
N VAL A 312 22.42 5.88 -2.26
CA VAL A 312 23.31 4.90 -2.92
C VAL A 312 22.80 4.55 -4.30
N ALA A 313 23.68 4.68 -5.29
CA ALA A 313 23.51 4.09 -6.62
C ALA A 313 24.28 2.76 -6.66
N VAL A 314 23.58 1.65 -6.84
CA VAL A 314 24.17 0.30 -6.89
C VAL A 314 23.84 -0.39 -8.20
N MET A 315 24.78 -1.18 -8.71
CA MET A 315 24.59 -2.00 -9.90
C MET A 315 24.47 -3.47 -9.49
N PHE A 316 23.38 -4.10 -9.93
CA PHE A 316 23.19 -5.54 -9.87
C PHE A 316 23.24 -6.15 -11.27
N ARG A 317 23.44 -7.47 -11.36
CA ARG A 317 23.31 -8.23 -12.61
C ARG A 317 22.33 -9.39 -12.45
N GLY A 318 21.43 -9.54 -13.42
CA GLY A 318 20.52 -10.67 -13.47
C GLY A 318 21.28 -11.99 -13.56
N LYS A 319 21.04 -12.90 -12.60
CA LYS A 319 21.73 -14.19 -12.57
C LYS A 319 21.25 -15.04 -13.74
N GLY A 320 22.18 -15.43 -14.61
CA GLY A 320 21.90 -16.23 -15.82
C GLY A 320 21.66 -15.42 -17.09
N THR A 321 21.29 -14.13 -17.00
CA THR A 321 21.11 -13.25 -18.16
C THR A 321 22.21 -12.20 -18.30
N ASN A 322 22.92 -11.89 -17.20
CA ASN A 322 23.95 -10.84 -17.13
C ASN A 322 23.45 -9.43 -17.45
N ILE A 323 22.12 -9.22 -17.49
CA ILE A 323 21.49 -7.93 -17.74
C ILE A 323 21.77 -7.02 -16.54
N PRO A 324 22.33 -5.81 -16.75
CA PRO A 324 22.56 -4.85 -15.68
C PRO A 324 21.24 -4.29 -15.17
N GLN A 325 21.13 -4.15 -13.85
CA GLN A 325 19.98 -3.60 -13.15
C GLN A 325 20.47 -2.53 -12.17
N PRO A 326 20.49 -1.24 -12.58
CA PRO A 326 20.78 -0.16 -11.64
C PRO A 326 19.65 -0.03 -10.63
N ALA A 327 19.99 0.35 -9.41
CA ALA A 327 19.04 0.72 -8.38
C ALA A 327 19.55 1.92 -7.58
N PHE A 328 18.67 2.87 -7.34
CA PHE A 328 18.90 4.02 -6.48
C PHE A 328 18.13 3.78 -5.19
N MET A 329 18.83 3.82 -4.06
CA MET A 329 18.25 3.50 -2.77
C MET A 329 18.65 4.54 -1.74
N GLU A 330 17.71 4.84 -0.85
CA GLU A 330 17.94 5.59 0.37
C GLU A 330 17.93 4.63 1.55
N LEU A 331 18.95 4.74 2.40
CA LEU A 331 19.14 3.89 3.58
C LEU A 331 19.29 4.74 4.83
N GLU A 332 18.54 4.41 5.89
CA GLU A 332 18.88 4.85 7.24
C GLU A 332 19.70 3.78 7.94
N ILE A 333 20.90 4.13 8.37
CA ILE A 333 21.91 3.22 8.92
C ILE A 333 22.20 3.64 10.35
N ASN A 334 21.88 2.80 11.32
CA ASN A 334 22.17 3.03 12.73
C ASN A 334 23.49 2.35 13.14
N ARG A 335 24.20 2.97 14.09
CA ARG A 335 25.36 2.35 14.75
C ARG A 335 24.86 1.30 15.75
N HIS A 336 25.22 0.03 15.57
CA HIS A 336 24.75 -1.08 16.42
C HIS A 336 25.90 -2.02 16.81
N GLU A 337 26.18 -2.13 18.11
CA GLU A 337 27.13 -3.11 18.69
C GLU A 337 28.52 -3.17 18.01
N GLY A 338 29.08 -2.02 17.62
CA GLY A 338 30.38 -1.95 16.95
C GLY A 338 30.36 -2.30 15.47
N ASN A 339 29.16 -2.41 14.87
CA ASN A 339 28.91 -2.55 13.45
C ASN A 339 27.73 -1.61 13.05
N TYR A 340 27.20 -1.78 11.85
CA TYR A 340 26.08 -1.02 11.32
C TYR A 340 24.84 -1.89 11.10
N TYR A 341 23.67 -1.25 11.11
CA TYR A 341 22.38 -1.90 10.93
C TYR A 341 21.45 -0.98 10.16
N ILE A 342 20.74 -1.53 9.17
CA ILE A 342 19.80 -0.78 8.34
C ILE A 342 18.46 -0.69 9.06
N GLU A 343 18.07 0.52 9.43
CA GLU A 343 16.78 0.82 10.05
C GLU A 343 15.66 0.83 9.01
N SER A 344 15.91 1.45 7.85
CA SER A 344 14.99 1.52 6.72
C SER A 344 15.74 1.51 5.39
N MET A 345 15.05 1.05 4.35
CA MET A 345 15.55 1.01 2.98
C MET A 345 14.39 1.19 2.01
N ASP A 346 14.51 2.23 1.19
CA ASP A 346 13.52 2.62 0.19
C ASP A 346 14.18 2.79 -1.18
N TYR A 347 13.44 2.41 -2.23
CA TYR A 347 13.83 2.65 -3.61
C TYR A 347 13.41 4.06 -4.03
N GLN A 348 14.30 4.77 -4.71
CA GLN A 348 14.02 6.07 -5.32
C GLN A 348 13.49 5.92 -6.76
#